data_AF-A0A255U055-F1
#
_entry.id   AF-A0A255U055-F1
#
_cell.length_a   1.000
_cell.length_b   1.000
_cell.length_c   1.000
_cell.angle_alpha   90.00
_cell.angle_beta   90.00
_cell.angle_gamma   90.00
#
_symmetry.space_group_name_H-M   'P 1'
#
loop_
_entity.id
_entity.type
_entity.pdbx_description
1 polymer ?
#
loop_
_entity_poly.entity_id
_entity_poly.type
_entity_poly.pdbx_seq_one_letter_code
_entity_poly.pdbx_strand_id
1 'polypeptide(L)'
;MNDNVKALAIDSRRLRLYCLRISDQILILGNGGIKNTRTYQEDEKLSGYVMDLQTFDRVLVKAQKSGKVTIEKNMITDIQSATFEI
;
A
#
# COMPACT_ATOMS: atom_id res chain seq x y z
N MET A 1 -9.36 13.54 -1.06
CA MET A 1 -8.22 12.60 -0.92
C MET A 1 -8.79 11.33 -0.32
N ASN A 2 -8.99 10.30 -1.14
CA ASN A 2 -9.40 8.97 -0.69
C ASN A 2 -8.35 8.04 -1.28
N ASP A 3 -7.34 7.71 -0.48
CA ASP A 3 -6.30 6.74 -0.80
C ASP A 3 -6.68 5.38 -0.22
N ASN A 4 -6.32 4.31 -0.92
CA ASN A 4 -6.63 2.94 -0.50
C ASN A 4 -5.70 2.42 0.61
N VAL A 5 -4.91 3.32 1.22
CA VAL A 5 -3.95 2.98 2.28
C VAL A 5 -4.70 2.77 3.59
N LYS A 6 -4.47 1.61 4.22
CA LYS A 6 -5.09 1.20 5.47
C LYS A 6 -4.03 0.70 6.44
N ALA A 7 -4.29 0.84 7.74
CA ALA A 7 -3.54 0.13 8.76
C ALA A 7 -4.19 -1.23 8.98
N LEU A 8 -3.40 -2.30 8.95
CA LEU A 8 -3.87 -3.64 9.30
C LEU A 8 -4.06 -3.73 10.81
N ALA A 9 -5.22 -4.24 11.24
CA ALA A 9 -5.45 -4.58 12.63
C ALA A 9 -4.63 -5.83 12.99
N ILE A 10 -3.64 -5.65 13.85
CA ILE A 10 -2.79 -6.74 14.35
C ILE A 10 -3.02 -6.82 15.86
N ASP A 11 -3.24 -8.03 16.37
CA ASP A 11 -3.51 -8.26 17.81
C ASP A 11 -2.35 -7.79 18.71
N SER A 12 -1.15 -7.72 18.14
CA SER A 12 -0.01 -7.03 18.76
C SER A 12 -0.26 -5.53 18.80
N ARG A 13 -0.68 -5.03 19.97
CA ARG A 13 -0.89 -3.59 20.25
C ARG A 13 0.35 -2.71 20.02
N ARG A 14 1.52 -3.32 19.76
CA ARG A 14 2.80 -2.65 19.55
C ARG A 14 3.21 -2.53 18.09
N LEU A 15 2.49 -3.12 17.13
CA LEU A 15 2.87 -3.08 15.72
C LEU A 15 1.84 -2.30 14.90
N ARG A 16 2.31 -1.48 13.95
CA ARG A 16 1.49 -0.92 12.87
C ARG A 16 2.00 -1.46 11.55
N LEU A 17 1.13 -2.08 10.77
CA LEU A 17 1.41 -2.50 9.40
C LEU A 17 0.51 -1.73 8.46
N TYR A 18 1.07 -1.15 7.40
CA TYR A 18 0.32 -0.44 6.38
C TYR A 18 0.16 -1.31 5.14
N CYS A 19 -0.99 -1.17 4.51
CA CYS A 19 -1.34 -1.92 3.34
C CYS A 19 -2.16 -1.08 2.36
N LEU A 20 -2.12 -1.47 1.10
CA LEU A 20 -2.99 -0.97 0.06
C LEU A 20 -4.07 -2.03 -0.20
N ARG A 21 -5.34 -1.67 0.01
CA ARG A 21 -6.46 -2.58 -0.30
C ARG A 21 -6.97 -2.30 -1.70
N ILE A 22 -6.67 -3.22 -2.62
CA ILE A 22 -7.08 -3.11 -4.02
C ILE A 22 -8.48 -3.69 -4.21
N SER A 23 -8.77 -4.83 -3.58
CA SER A 23 -10.08 -5.47 -3.59
C SER A 23 -10.32 -6.20 -2.26
N ASP A 24 -11.45 -6.90 -2.14
CA ASP A 24 -11.71 -7.78 -0.99
C ASP A 24 -10.77 -9.00 -0.94
N GLN A 25 -10.12 -9.32 -2.06
CA GLN A 25 -9.26 -10.51 -2.20
C GLN A 25 -7.80 -10.16 -2.48
N ILE A 26 -7.47 -8.87 -2.66
CA ILE A 26 -6.12 -8.39 -2.98
C ILE A 26 -5.71 -7.31 -1.99
N LEU A 27 -4.61 -7.57 -1.29
CA LEU A 27 -3.97 -6.67 -0.35
C LEU A 27 -2.47 -6.62 -0.63
N ILE A 28 -1.90 -5.42 -0.72
CA ILE A 28 -0.46 -5.20 -0.88
C ILE A 28 0.09 -4.69 0.45
N LEU A 29 1.16 -5.32 0.95
CA LEU A 29 1.80 -4.92 2.21
C LEU A 29 2.90 -3.90 1.93
N GLY A 30 2.78 -2.69 2.49
CA GLY A 30 3.78 -1.62 2.38
C GLY A 30 4.59 -1.42 3.64
N ASN A 31 4.89 -2.52 4.34
CA ASN A 31 5.69 -2.53 5.55
C ASN A 31 5.03 -1.78 6.74
N GLY A 32 5.78 -1.66 7.83
CA GLY A 32 5.29 -1.18 9.10
C GLY A 32 6.39 -1.11 10.14
N GLY A 33 5.99 -0.91 11.39
CA GLY A 33 6.94 -0.81 12.48
C GLY A 33 6.29 -0.72 13.84
N ILE A 34 7.14 -0.66 14.85
CA ILE A 34 6.72 -0.60 16.24
C ILE A 34 6.03 0.74 16.49
N LYS A 35 4.91 0.71 17.21
CA LYS A 35 4.14 1.87 17.66
C LYS A 35 4.91 2.59 18.77
N ASN A 36 5.88 3.42 18.38
CA ASN A 36 6.61 4.29 19.29
C ASN A 36 5.82 5.59 19.57
N THR A 37 5.05 6.04 18.58
CA THR A 37 4.30 7.31 18.59
C THR A 37 2.79 7.09 18.51
N ARG A 38 2.01 8.12 18.87
CA ARG A 38 0.54 8.04 18.81
C ARG A 38 0.03 8.10 17.37
N THR A 39 0.67 8.91 16.54
CA THR A 39 0.34 9.07 15.13
C THR A 39 1.53 8.67 14.26
N TYR A 40 1.28 8.20 13.04
CA TYR A 40 2.37 7.74 12.16
C TYR A 40 3.19 8.90 11.59
N GLN A 41 2.58 10.09 11.52
CA GLN A 41 3.19 11.31 11.03
C GLN A 41 4.34 11.78 11.91
N GLU A 42 4.34 11.39 13.18
CA GLU A 42 5.40 11.67 14.17
C GLU A 42 6.62 10.75 14.01
N ASP A 43 6.52 9.69 13.21
CA ASP A 43 7.60 8.73 12.96
C ASP A 43 7.97 8.81 11.47
N GLU A 44 9.13 9.37 11.15
CA GLU A 44 9.58 9.58 9.76
C GLU A 44 9.56 8.28 8.95
N LYS A 45 9.87 7.15 9.57
CA LYS A 45 9.90 5.84 8.91
C LYS A 45 8.49 5.36 8.58
N LEU A 46 7.58 5.44 9.55
CA LEU A 46 6.18 5.06 9.33
C LEU A 46 5.48 6.02 8.36
N SER A 47 5.80 7.30 8.41
CA SER A 47 5.33 8.31 7.45
C SER A 47 5.84 8.01 6.04
N GLY A 48 7.11 7.67 5.89
CA GLY A 48 7.72 7.24 4.63
C GLY A 48 6.97 6.06 4.01
N TYR A 49 6.71 5.00 4.78
CA TYR A 49 5.93 3.85 4.30
C TYR A 49 4.53 4.20 3.79
N VAL A 50 3.84 5.12 4.47
CA VAL A 50 2.52 5.59 4.03
C VAL A 50 2.63 6.40 2.74
N MET A 51 3.64 7.27 2.63
CA MET A 51 3.87 8.07 1.41
C MET A 51 4.23 7.19 0.21
N ASP A 52 5.08 6.18 0.39
CA ASP A 52 5.46 5.22 -0.65
C ASP A 52 4.22 4.47 -1.14
N LEU A 53 3.37 3.99 -0.23
CA LEU A 53 2.10 3.32 -0.57
C LEU A 53 1.13 4.23 -1.33
N GLN A 54 1.04 5.51 -0.95
CA GLN A 54 0.21 6.49 -1.65
C GLN A 54 0.74 6.77 -3.06
N THR A 55 2.06 6.85 -3.24
CA THR A 55 2.68 6.99 -4.56
C THR A 55 2.44 5.76 -5.41
N PHE A 56 2.63 4.57 -4.82
CA PHE A 56 2.38 3.31 -5.48
C PHE A 56 0.92 3.15 -5.94
N ASP A 57 -0.07 3.50 -5.11
CA ASP A 57 -1.50 3.50 -5.49
C ASP A 57 -1.76 4.34 -6.75
N ARG A 58 -1.18 5.55 -6.79
CA ARG A 58 -1.31 6.43 -7.96
C ARG A 58 -0.67 5.84 -9.21
N VAL A 59 0.52 5.24 -9.07
CA VAL A 59 1.23 4.63 -10.19
C VAL A 59 0.51 3.38 -10.68
N LEU A 60 -0.02 2.55 -9.79
CA LEU A 60 -0.77 1.35 -10.11
C LEU A 60 -2.05 1.68 -10.88
N VAL A 61 -2.80 2.71 -10.45
CA VAL A 61 -4.00 3.18 -11.17
C VAL A 61 -3.64 3.69 -12.57
N LYS A 62 -2.51 4.38 -12.74
CA LYS A 62 -2.02 4.80 -14.07
C LYS A 62 -1.62 3.60 -14.93
N ALA A 63 -0.94 2.60 -14.35
CA ALA A 63 -0.55 1.38 -15.02
C ALA A 63 -1.77 0.58 -15.50
N GLN A 64 -2.81 0.51 -14.68
CA GLN A 64 -4.09 -0.10 -15.06
C GLN A 64 -4.75 0.64 -16.23
N LYS A 65 -4.82 1.98 -16.16
CA LYS A 65 -5.40 2.81 -17.24
C LYS A 65 -4.63 2.72 -18.56
N SER A 66 -3.32 2.47 -18.50
CA SER A 66 -2.46 2.30 -19.68
C SER A 66 -2.42 0.87 -20.20
N GLY A 67 -3.11 -0.08 -19.56
CA GLY A 67 -3.10 -1.49 -19.93
C GLY A 67 -1.79 -2.21 -19.61
N LYS A 68 -0.89 -1.61 -18.82
CA LYS A 68 0.36 -2.26 -18.37
C LYS A 68 0.12 -3.33 -17.30
N VAL A 69 -0.97 -3.20 -16.55
CA VAL A 69 -1.37 -4.13 -15.49
C VAL A 69 -2.87 -4.34 -15.57
N THR A 70 -3.33 -5.56 -15.42
CA THR A 70 -4.75 -5.86 -15.27
C THR A 70 -5.02 -6.31 -13.84
N ILE A 71 -6.02 -5.70 -13.21
CA ILE A 71 -6.44 -6.04 -11.85
C ILE A 71 -7.80 -6.71 -11.97
N GLU A 72 -7.83 -8.02 -11.75
CA GLU A 72 -9.04 -8.79 -11.61
C GLU A 72 -9.45 -8.86 -10.13
N LYS A 73 -10.56 -9.54 -9.83
CA LYS A 73 -11.11 -9.59 -8.48
C LYS A 73 -10.12 -10.15 -7.45
N ASN A 74 -9.35 -11.17 -7.82
CA ASN A 74 -8.46 -11.93 -6.95
C ASN A 74 -7.01 -12.03 -7.45
N MET A 75 -6.68 -11.44 -8.61
CA MET A 75 -5.35 -11.55 -9.19
C MET A 75 -4.94 -10.25 -9.90
N ILE A 76 -3.66 -9.93 -9.82
CA ILE A 76 -3.02 -8.90 -10.65
C ILE A 76 -2.23 -9.63 -11.73
N THR A 77 -2.56 -9.41 -13.00
CA THR A 77 -1.86 -9.99 -14.16
C THR A 77 -0.95 -8.95 -14.81
N ASP A 78 -0.01 -9.43 -15.62
CA ASP A 78 0.91 -8.60 -16.42
C ASP A 78 1.86 -7.70 -15.60
N ILE A 79 1.89 -7.90 -14.27
CA ILE A 79 2.74 -7.15 -13.35
C ILE A 79 4.21 -7.63 -13.34
N GLN A 80 4.50 -8.82 -13.85
CA GLN A 80 5.83 -9.45 -13.74
C GLN A 80 6.95 -8.66 -14.46
N SER A 81 6.60 -7.94 -15.52
CA SER A 81 7.51 -7.07 -16.28
C SER A 81 7.34 -5.58 -15.94
N ALA A 82 6.44 -5.25 -15.02
CA ALA A 82 6.13 -3.87 -14.68
C ALA A 82 7.10 -3.33 -13.63
N THR A 83 7.92 -2.36 -14.03
CA THR A 83 8.73 -1.55 -13.11
C THR A 83 8.00 -0.25 -12.80
N PHE A 84 7.89 0.09 -11.52
CA PHE A 84 7.30 1.34 -11.05
C PHE A 84 8.36 2.19 -10.39
N GLU A 85 8.52 3.42 -10.88
CA GLU A 85 9.32 4.44 -10.20
C GLU A 85 8.45 5.07 -9.11
N ILE A 86 8.92 4.99 -7.86
CA ILE A 86 8.23 5.43 -6.64
C ILE A 86 9.06 6.51 -5.94
#